data_AF-A0A4Y2GAG0-F1
#
_entry.id   AF-A0A4Y2GAG0-F1
#
_cell.length_a   1.000
_cell.length_b   1.000
_cell.length_c   1.000
_cell.angle_alpha   90.00
_cell.angle_beta   90.00
_cell.angle_gamma   90.00
#
_symmetry.space_group_name_H-M   'P 1'
#
loop_
_entity.id
_entity.type
_entity.pdbx_description
1 polymer ?
#
loop_
_entity_poly.entity_id
_entity_poly.type
_entity_poly.pdbx_seq_one_letter_code
_entity_poly.pdbx_strand_id
1 'polypeptide(L)'
;MSFCKEWEIVRTREVSRAVNVPHSIVWRVLRGEGLHPYHVQKVQAVIPADYVPCFEFARWFLQQLAAQPDFSAHVLFTDESTFTREGISNTQNLHVFF
;
A
#
# COMPACT_ATOMS: atom_id res chain seq x y z
N MET A 1 -21.64 16.36 20.73
CA MET A 1 -20.46 16.68 19.90
C MET A 1 -19.25 15.94 20.46
N SER A 2 -18.92 14.79 19.89
CA SER A 2 -17.59 14.18 20.01
C SER A 2 -17.34 13.41 18.73
N PHE A 3 -16.91 14.19 17.75
CA PHE A 3 -16.47 13.79 16.43
C PHE A 3 -14.97 13.57 16.53
N CYS A 4 -14.56 12.32 16.75
CA CYS A 4 -13.21 11.82 16.50
C CYS A 4 -13.25 10.29 16.71
N LYS A 5 -13.77 9.54 15.73
CA LYS A 5 -13.45 8.11 15.66
C LYS A 5 -12.20 8.01 14.79
N GLU A 6 -11.14 7.52 15.40
CA GLU A 6 -9.95 7.00 14.71
C GLU A 6 -10.38 6.19 13.48
N TRP A 7 -9.84 6.56 12.32
CA TRP A 7 -10.07 5.87 11.06
C TRP A 7 -9.33 4.53 11.10
N GLU A 8 -9.99 3.53 11.68
CA GLU A 8 -9.43 2.20 11.79
C GLU A 8 -9.25 1.60 10.39
N ILE A 9 -8.04 1.13 10.10
CA ILE A 9 -7.75 0.43 8.86
C ILE A 9 -8.39 -0.95 8.95
N VAL A 10 -9.56 -1.13 8.32
CA VAL A 10 -10.38 -2.33 8.53
C VAL A 10 -10.18 -3.36 7.42
N ARG A 11 -9.60 -4.51 7.75
CA ARG A 11 -9.68 -5.69 6.87
C ARG A 11 -11.06 -6.34 7.01
N THR A 12 -11.85 -6.33 5.94
CA THR A 12 -13.19 -6.96 5.92
C THR A 12 -13.20 -8.42 6.37
N ARG A 13 -12.09 -9.15 6.18
CA ARG A 13 -11.91 -10.53 6.67
C ARG A 13 -11.74 -10.62 8.19
N GLU A 14 -11.13 -9.63 8.81
CA GLU A 14 -10.98 -9.58 10.27
C GLU A 14 -12.32 -9.29 10.94
N VAL A 15 -13.10 -8.35 10.39
CA VAL A 15 -14.47 -8.08 10.86
C VAL A 15 -15.35 -9.31 10.72
N SER A 16 -15.28 -10.01 9.58
CA SER A 16 -16.00 -11.27 9.37
C SER A 16 -15.68 -12.32 10.43
N ARG A 17 -14.40 -12.46 10.82
CA ARG A 17 -13.96 -13.38 11.88
C ARG A 17 -14.39 -12.92 13.28
N ALA A 18 -14.27 -11.63 13.58
CA ALA A 18 -14.62 -11.07 14.89
C ALA A 18 -16.12 -11.15 15.17
N VAL A 19 -16.95 -10.91 14.15
CA VAL A 19 -18.41 -10.90 14.25
C VAL A 19 -19.02 -12.26 13.85
N ASN A 20 -18.20 -13.22 13.43
CA ASN A 20 -18.60 -14.56 12.97
C ASN A 20 -19.72 -14.53 11.90
N VAL A 21 -19.59 -13.62 10.94
CA VAL A 21 -20.53 -13.48 9.81
C VAL A 21 -19.81 -13.70 8.49
N PRO A 22 -20.49 -14.23 7.46
CA PRO A 22 -19.90 -14.36 6.14
C PRO A 22 -19.39 -13.00 5.63
N HIS A 23 -18.23 -13.03 4.96
CA HIS A 23 -17.60 -11.84 4.37
C HIS A 23 -18.54 -11.05 3.45
N SER A 24 -19.45 -11.73 2.75
CA SER A 24 -20.48 -11.11 1.90
C SER A 24 -21.45 -10.21 2.68
N ILE A 25 -21.78 -10.55 3.94
CA ILE A 25 -22.64 -9.75 4.80
C ILE A 25 -21.94 -8.47 5.22
N VAL A 26 -20.66 -8.56 5.59
CA VAL A 26 -19.83 -7.39 5.91
C VAL A 26 -19.79 -6.41 4.73
N TRP A 27 -19.58 -6.92 3.52
CA TRP A 27 -19.62 -6.10 2.30
C TRP A 27 -20.97 -5.45 2.04
N ARG A 28 -22.06 -6.15 2.32
CA ARG A 28 -23.41 -5.61 2.14
C ARG A 28 -23.70 -4.48 3.12
N VAL A 29 -23.30 -4.64 4.38
CA VAL A 29 -23.44 -3.61 5.41
C VAL A 29 -22.60 -2.38 5.05
N LEU A 30 -21.31 -2.56 4.71
CA LEU A 30 -20.43 -1.44 4.35
C LEU A 30 -20.99 -0.63 3.17
N ARG A 31 -21.50 -1.29 2.12
CA ARG A 31 -22.16 -0.60 1.00
C ARG A 31 -23.48 0.07 1.38
N GLY A 32 -24.26 -0.54 2.28
CA GLY A 32 -25.52 0.02 2.78
C GLY A 32 -25.32 1.30 3.58
N GLU A 33 -24.21 1.40 4.30
CA GLU A 33 -23.77 2.60 5.03
C GLU A 33 -23.06 3.62 4.13
N GLY A 34 -22.94 3.36 2.81
CA GLY A 34 -22.28 4.23 1.85
C GLY A 34 -20.75 4.23 1.92
N LEU A 35 -20.15 3.26 2.63
CA LEU A 35 -18.72 3.18 2.80
C LEU A 35 -18.04 2.51 1.60
N HIS A 36 -17.06 3.18 1.02
CA HIS A 36 -16.33 2.72 -0.15
C HIS A 36 -14.90 2.29 0.18
N PRO A 37 -14.44 1.14 -0.35
CA PRO A 37 -13.07 0.68 -0.15
C PRO A 37 -12.10 1.61 -0.89
N TYR A 38 -11.25 2.30 -0.14
CA TYR A 38 -10.09 3.00 -0.63
C TYR A 38 -8.84 2.16 -0.44
N HIS A 39 -7.96 2.15 -1.43
CA HIS A 39 -6.71 1.43 -1.32
C HIS A 39 -5.65 2.30 -0.64
N VAL A 40 -5.16 1.88 0.53
CA VAL A 40 -4.12 2.65 1.24
C VAL A 40 -2.79 2.45 0.53
N GLN A 41 -2.44 3.40 -0.31
CA GLN A 41 -1.08 3.51 -0.80
C GLN A 41 -0.24 4.17 0.28
N LYS A 42 0.64 3.38 0.91
CA LYS A 42 1.73 3.93 1.72
C LYS A 42 2.76 4.51 0.76
N VAL A 43 2.52 5.73 0.31
CA VAL A 43 3.49 6.48 -0.50
C VAL A 43 4.60 6.91 0.44
N GLN A 44 5.84 6.56 0.09
CA GLN A 44 7.01 7.06 0.81
C GLN A 44 6.97 8.58 0.73
N ALA A 45 7.04 9.27 1.87
CA ALA A 45 7.05 10.72 1.88
C ALA A 45 8.36 11.19 1.23
N VAL A 46 8.29 11.55 -0.06
CA VAL A 46 9.42 12.13 -0.77
C VAL A 46 9.67 13.50 -0.15
N ILE A 47 10.72 13.60 0.65
CA ILE A 47 11.11 14.88 1.23
C ILE A 47 11.94 15.66 0.20
N PRO A 48 11.98 17.01 0.27
CA PRO A 48 12.75 17.80 -0.69
C PRO A 48 14.23 17.39 -0.80
N ALA A 49 14.80 16.83 0.29
CA ALA A 49 16.16 16.32 0.31
C ALA A 49 16.37 15.08 -0.58
N ASP A 50 15.33 14.29 -0.86
CA ASP A 50 15.39 13.10 -1.71
C ASP A 50 15.45 13.44 -3.19
N TYR A 51 15.04 14.66 -3.57
CA TYR A 51 14.94 15.06 -4.97
C TYR A 51 16.30 15.01 -5.68
N VAL A 52 17.36 15.50 -5.03
CA VAL A 52 18.71 15.53 -5.60
C VAL A 52 19.26 14.10 -5.80
N PRO A 53 19.27 13.22 -4.79
CA PRO A 53 19.65 11.82 -4.97
C PRO A 53 18.82 11.08 -6.02
N CYS A 54 17.50 11.26 -6.05
CA CYS A 54 16.62 10.64 -7.04
C CYS A 54 16.94 11.11 -8.47
N PHE A 55 17.17 12.41 -8.65
CA PHE A 55 17.52 12.97 -9.95
C PHE A 55 18.88 12.45 -10.45
N GLU A 56 19.87 12.42 -9.57
CA GLU A 56 21.20 11.90 -9.89
C GLU A 56 21.15 10.41 -10.26
N PHE A 57 20.39 9.61 -9.51
CA PHE A 57 20.16 8.21 -9.83
C PHE A 57 19.47 8.04 -11.19
N ALA A 58 18.40 8.78 -11.46
CA ALA A 58 17.67 8.70 -12.72
C ALA A 58 18.59 9.07 -13.91
N ARG A 59 19.40 10.13 -13.76
CA ARG A 59 20.38 10.54 -14.77
C ARG A 59 21.40 9.45 -15.02
N TRP A 60 21.98 8.87 -13.96
CA TRP A 60 22.94 7.77 -14.08
C TRP A 60 22.31 6.54 -14.76
N PHE A 61 21.08 6.19 -14.39
CA PHE A 61 20.37 5.03 -14.95
C PHE A 61 20.12 5.19 -16.46
N LEU A 62 19.73 6.39 -16.90
CA LEU A 62 19.58 6.71 -18.32
C LEU A 62 20.90 6.61 -19.09
N GLN A 63 22.03 6.99 -18.49
CA GLN A 63 23.34 6.83 -19.10
C GLN A 63 23.70 5.35 -19.27
N GLN A 64 23.36 4.48 -18.31
CA GLN A 64 23.57 3.04 -18.44
C GLN A 64 22.72 2.45 -19.56
N LEU A 65 21.46 2.85 -19.68
CA LEU A 65 20.58 2.43 -20.79
C LEU A 65 21.10 2.88 -22.17
N ALA A 66 21.69 4.07 -22.25
CA ALA A 66 22.27 4.57 -23.50
C ALA A 66 23.54 3.80 -23.90
N ALA A 67 24.34 3.35 -22.91
CA ALA A 67 25.53 2.56 -23.15
C ALA A 67 25.23 1.08 -23.44
N GLN A 68 24.20 0.52 -22.78
CA GLN A 68 23.78 -0.87 -22.88
C GLN A 68 22.24 -0.93 -22.90
N PRO A 69 21.62 -1.11 -24.08
CA PRO A 69 20.15 -1.13 -24.22
C PRO A 69 19.46 -2.20 -23.36
N ASP A 70 20.18 -3.29 -23.06
CA ASP A 70 19.75 -4.45 -22.27
C ASP A 70 20.06 -4.32 -20.77
N PHE A 71 20.62 -3.19 -20.32
CA PHE A 71 20.94 -2.96 -18.91
C PHE A 71 19.73 -3.16 -17.99
N SER A 72 18.55 -2.66 -18.38
CA SER A 72 17.32 -2.81 -17.57
C SER A 72 16.93 -4.27 -17.30
N ALA A 73 17.21 -5.19 -18.24
CA ALA A 73 16.88 -6.60 -18.08
C ALA A 73 17.74 -7.30 -17.01
N HIS A 74 18.87 -6.70 -16.64
CA HIS A 74 19.80 -7.21 -15.63
C HIS A 74 19.60 -6.57 -14.25
N VAL A 75 18.68 -5.61 -14.13
CA VAL A 75 18.41 -4.92 -12.86
C VAL A 75 17.25 -5.61 -12.15
N LEU A 76 17.52 -6.19 -10.97
CA LEU A 76 16.48 -6.68 -10.07
C LEU A 76 16.19 -5.65 -8.99
N PHE A 77 14.95 -5.17 -8.96
CA PHE A 77 14.43 -4.40 -7.83
C PHE A 77 13.86 -5.36 -6.79
N THR A 78 14.42 -5.34 -5.59
CA THR A 78 13.86 -6.04 -4.43
C THR A 78 13.14 -5.04 -3.56
N ASP A 79 11.84 -5.23 -3.32
CA ASP A 79 11.16 -4.51 -2.24
C ASP A 79 11.39 -5.23 -0.91
N GLU A 80 11.58 -4.47 0.16
CA GLU A 80 11.75 -5.04 1.49
C GLU A 80 10.39 -5.49 2.02
N SER A 81 10.05 -6.77 1.82
CA SER A 81 8.86 -7.36 2.44
C SER A 81 9.19 -7.72 3.90
N THR A 82 8.71 -6.93 4.86
CA THR A 82 8.87 -7.25 6.28
C THR A 82 7.94 -8.40 6.68
N PHE A 83 8.52 -9.56 7.04
CA PHE A 83 7.78 -10.67 7.65
C PHE A 83 7.85 -10.53 9.17
N THR A 84 6.75 -10.15 9.83
CA THR A 84 6.67 -10.14 11.30
C THR A 84 5.99 -11.40 11.82
N ARG A 85 6.20 -11.73 13.10
CA ARG A 85 5.61 -12.91 13.75
C ARG A 85 4.08 -12.84 13.83
N GLU A 86 3.51 -11.64 13.69
CA GLU A 86 2.07 -11.38 13.63
C GLU A 86 1.47 -11.51 12.23
N GLY A 87 2.29 -11.74 11.19
CA GLY A 87 1.86 -12.04 9.82
C GLY A 87 2.48 -11.16 8.75
N ILE A 88 2.14 -11.46 7.50
CA ILE A 88 2.54 -10.67 6.33
C ILE A 88 1.63 -9.43 6.26
N SER A 89 2.18 -8.24 6.52
CA SER A 89 1.48 -6.99 6.24
C SER A 89 1.66 -6.64 4.77
N ASN A 90 0.85 -7.26 3.91
CA ASN A 90 0.76 -6.85 2.52
C ASN A 90 -0.15 -5.61 2.44
N THR A 91 0.46 -4.44 2.36
CA THR A 91 -0.22 -3.14 2.16
C THR A 91 -1.10 -3.13 0.91
N GLN A 92 -0.83 -3.97 -0.10
CA GLN A 92 -1.67 -4.13 -1.29
C GLN A 92 -3.02 -4.81 -1.02
N ASN A 93 -3.20 -5.46 0.13
CA ASN A 93 -4.49 -6.02 0.54
C ASN A 93 -5.19 -5.16 1.60
N LEU A 94 -4.66 -3.98 1.88
CA LEU A 94 -5.18 -3.05 2.87
C LEU A 94 -6.22 -2.14 2.24
N HIS A 95 -7.41 -2.11 2.82
CA HIS A 95 -8.48 -1.19 2.42
C HIS A 95 -8.91 -0.36 3.64
N VAL A 96 -9.10 0.93 3.42
CA VAL A 96 -9.77 1.83 4.36
C VAL A 96 -11.13 2.14 3.79
N PHE A 97 -12.16 2.12 4.62
CA PHE A 97 -13.53 2.38 4.21
C PHE A 97 -13.91 3.80 4.66
N PHE A 98 -14.30 4.65 3.70
CA PHE A 98 -14.75 6.04 3.90
C PHE A 98 -16.19 6.21 3.45
#